data_AF-A0A418VW33-F1
#
_entry.id   AF-A0A418VW33-F1
#
_cell.length_a   1.000
_cell.length_b   1.000
_cell.length_c   1.000
_cell.angle_alpha   90.00
_cell.angle_beta   90.00
_cell.angle_gamma   90.00
#
_symmetry.space_group_name_H-M   'P 1'
#
loop_
_entity.id
_entity.type
_entity.pdbx_description
1 polymer ?
#
loop_
_entity_poly.entity_id
_entity_poly.type
_entity_poly.pdbx_seq_one_letter_code
_entity_poly.pdbx_strand_id
1 'polypeptide(L)'
;MREEPDRLVFLDETATTTKMTRLRGRAKRGQRFKAKAPFGHWGTQTFIAALRCDGLTAPWIIKGAMNKVLFETYVETQLGVALETWREI
;
A
#
# COMPACT_ATOMS: atom_id res chain seq x y z
N MET A 1 7.87 -26.38 -1.63
CA MET A 1 7.52 -25.15 -0.88
C MET A 1 8.40 -24.92 0.33
N ARG A 2 8.49 -25.82 1.33
CA ARG A 2 9.47 -25.65 2.43
C ARG A 2 10.93 -25.62 1.95
N GLU A 3 11.25 -26.41 0.93
CA GLU A 3 12.59 -26.51 0.34
C GLU A 3 12.93 -25.39 -0.67
N GLU A 4 11.94 -24.57 -1.07
CA GLU A 4 12.11 -23.50 -2.07
C GLU A 4 11.34 -22.24 -1.60
N PRO A 5 11.75 -21.62 -0.48
CA PRO A 5 11.03 -20.50 0.12
C PRO A 5 11.06 -19.23 -0.73
N ASP A 6 12.03 -19.10 -1.62
CA ASP A 6 12.18 -18.01 -2.60
C ASP A 6 11.05 -17.98 -3.65
N ARG A 7 10.38 -19.12 -3.86
CA ARG A 7 9.22 -19.23 -4.75
C ARG A 7 7.90 -18.80 -4.10
N LEU A 8 7.91 -18.49 -2.80
CA LEU A 8 6.74 -18.02 -2.08
C LEU A 8 6.45 -16.55 -2.41
N VAL A 9 5.18 -16.27 -2.66
CA VAL A 9 4.67 -14.91 -2.88
C VAL A 9 3.53 -14.69 -1.90
N PHE A 10 3.73 -13.80 -0.94
CA PHE A 10 2.73 -13.43 0.05
C PHE A 10 1.95 -12.23 -0.44
N LEU A 11 0.62 -12.30 -0.41
CA LEU A 11 -0.24 -11.18 -0.76
C LEU A 11 -0.86 -10.63 0.52
N ASP A 12 -0.85 -9.32 0.67
CA ASP A 12 -1.59 -8.66 1.74
C ASP A 12 -2.14 -7.31 1.28
N GLU A 13 -3.19 -6.88 1.96
CA GLU A 13 -3.87 -5.62 1.74
C GLU A 13 -3.82 -4.78 3.01
N THR A 14 -3.53 -3.48 2.86
CA THR A 14 -3.66 -2.53 3.95
C THR A 14 -4.41 -1.28 3.55
N ALA A 15 -5.32 -0.82 4.40
CA ALA A 15 -6.07 0.41 4.19
C ALA A 15 -5.42 1.57 4.96
N THR A 16 -5.14 2.66 4.25
CA THR A 16 -4.65 3.91 4.83
C THR A 16 -5.65 5.03 4.62
N THR A 17 -5.94 5.78 5.68
CA THR A 17 -6.78 6.98 5.55
C THR A 17 -5.93 8.17 5.13
N THR A 18 -6.47 9.07 4.31
CA THR A 18 -5.78 10.31 3.93
C THR A 18 -5.75 11.36 5.05
N LYS A 19 -6.11 10.99 6.29
CA LYS A 19 -6.05 11.84 7.49
C LYS A 19 -4.60 12.05 7.92
N MET A 20 -3.87 12.82 7.13
CA MET A 20 -2.45 13.12 7.33
C MET A 20 -2.25 14.38 8.19
N THR A 21 -2.98 14.48 9.30
CA THR A 21 -2.81 15.60 10.24
C THR A 21 -1.71 15.25 11.23
N ARG A 22 -0.73 16.16 11.40
CA ARG A 22 0.36 15.96 12.37
C ARG A 22 -0.22 15.81 13.78
N LEU A 23 0.12 14.70 14.44
CA LEU A 23 -0.27 14.47 15.83
C LEU A 23 0.42 15.42 16.82
N ARG A 24 1.61 15.93 16.47
CA ARG A 24 2.44 16.76 17.35
C ARG A 24 3.15 17.88 16.58
N GLY A 25 3.35 18.99 17.27
CA GLY A 25 4.08 20.17 16.80
C GLY A 25 5.08 20.68 17.85
N ARG A 26 6.01 21.53 17.44
CA ARG A 26 6.98 22.16 18.33
C ARG A 26 7.03 23.66 18.06
N ALA A 27 7.06 24.46 19.12
CA ALA A 27 7.25 25.91 19.08
C ALA A 27 8.18 26.33 20.22
N LYS A 28 8.76 27.53 20.13
CA LYS A 28 9.55 28.11 21.22
C LYS A 28 8.66 28.29 22.46
N ARG A 29 9.27 28.23 23.65
CA ARG A 29 8.57 28.47 24.93
C ARG A 29 7.85 29.82 24.89
N GLY A 30 6.59 29.83 25.30
CA GLY A 30 5.73 31.03 25.27
C GLY A 30 5.04 31.30 23.93
N GLN A 31 5.27 30.51 22.88
CA GLN A 31 4.63 30.69 21.57
C GLN A 31 3.61 29.57 21.27
N ARG A 32 2.46 29.95 20.71
CA ARG A 32 1.46 28.99 20.21
C ARG A 32 1.93 28.37 18.90
N PHE A 33 1.98 27.05 18.83
CA PHE A 33 2.19 26.32 17.57
C PHE A 33 0.94 26.43 16.69
N LYS A 34 1.09 27.00 15.49
CA LYS A 34 0.03 27.08 14.47
C LYS A 34 0.33 26.05 13.37
N ALA A 35 -0.65 25.22 13.03
CA ALA A 35 -0.56 24.29 11.91
C ALA A 35 -1.87 24.29 11.12
N LYS A 36 -1.79 23.83 9.88
CA LYS A 36 -2.94 23.60 9.02
C LYS A 36 -3.21 22.10 8.96
N ALA A 37 -4.48 21.73 9.07
CA ALA A 37 -4.94 20.41 8.66
C ALA A 37 -5.55 20.53 7.26
N PRO A 38 -5.39 19.54 6.38
CA PRO A 38 -6.20 19.47 5.17
C PRO A 38 -7.69 19.56 5.55
N PHE A 39 -8.47 20.36 4.82
CA PHE A 39 -9.92 20.47 5.02
C PHE A 39 -10.61 19.87 3.78
N GLY A 40 -11.48 18.88 3.95
CA GLY A 40 -12.15 18.20 2.84
C GLY A 40 -12.58 16.76 3.16
N HIS A 41 -13.03 16.03 2.13
CA HIS A 41 -13.44 14.63 2.23
C HIS A 41 -12.22 13.73 2.42
N TRP A 42 -12.06 13.20 3.62
CA TRP A 42 -11.09 12.16 3.93
C TRP A 42 -11.47 10.88 3.20
N GLY A 43 -10.54 10.30 2.46
CA GLY A 43 -10.73 9.03 1.76
C GLY A 43 -9.94 7.93 2.45
N THR A 44 -10.44 6.70 2.33
CA THR A 44 -9.63 5.51 2.57
C THR A 44 -9.05 5.07 1.23
N GLN A 45 -7.76 4.79 1.22
CA GLN A 45 -7.06 4.15 0.10
C GLN A 45 -6.62 2.76 0.55
N THR A 46 -6.90 1.77 -0.27
CA THR A 46 -6.38 0.41 -0.11
C THR A 46 -5.08 0.32 -0.90
N PHE A 47 -4.05 -0.23 -0.28
CA PHE A 47 -2.80 -0.64 -0.92
C PHE A 47 -2.74 -2.17 -0.88
N ILE A 48 -2.50 -2.80 -2.02
CA ILE A 48 -2.22 -4.24 -2.12
C ILE A 48 -0.86 -4.42 -2.80
N ALA A 49 -0.09 -5.39 -2.32
CA ALA A 49 1.16 -5.76 -2.95
C ALA A 49 1.49 -7.23 -2.68
N ALA A 50 2.41 -7.76 -3.49
CA ALA A 50 3.05 -9.03 -3.26
C ALA A 50 4.40 -8.85 -2.56
N LEU A 51 4.69 -9.68 -1.57
CA LEU A 51 5.98 -9.76 -0.89
C LEU A 51 6.67 -11.08 -1.22
N ARG A 52 7.92 -10.97 -1.67
CA ARG A 52 8.83 -12.10 -1.93
C ARG A 52 10.07 -11.96 -1.05
N CYS A 53 10.98 -12.94 -1.12
CA CYS A 53 12.21 -12.92 -0.35
C CYS A 53 13.15 -11.75 -0.70
N ASP A 54 13.02 -11.17 -1.89
CA ASP A 54 13.86 -10.11 -2.43
C ASP A 54 13.21 -8.71 -2.37
N GLY A 55 11.91 -8.63 -2.08
CA GLY A 55 11.22 -7.36 -1.92
C GLY A 55 9.73 -7.38 -2.26
N LEU A 56 9.15 -6.17 -2.32
CA LEU A 56 7.78 -5.94 -2.74
C LEU A 56 7.68 -5.89 -4.27
N THR A 57 6.62 -6.49 -4.81
CA THR A 57 6.29 -6.48 -6.24
C THR A 57 4.79 -6.28 -6.45
N ALA A 58 4.40 -6.00 -7.69
CA ALA A 58 3.02 -5.71 -8.09
C ALA A 58 2.28 -4.72 -7.17
N PRO A 59 2.81 -3.55 -6.81
CA PRO A 59 2.10 -2.62 -5.93
C PRO A 59 0.90 -1.99 -6.65
N TRP A 60 -0.24 -1.88 -5.96
CA TRP A 60 -1.41 -1.16 -6.48
C TRP A 60 -2.16 -0.39 -5.40
N ILE A 61 -2.63 0.81 -5.75
CA ILE A 61 -3.39 1.70 -4.86
C ILE A 61 -4.80 1.87 -5.43
N ILE A 62 -5.80 1.62 -4.59
CA ILE A 62 -7.21 1.68 -4.93
C ILE A 62 -7.90 2.69 -3.99
N LYS A 63 -8.87 3.44 -4.52
CA LYS A 63 -9.73 4.28 -3.69
C LYS A 63 -10.89 3.45 -3.11
N GLY A 64 -11.03 3.43 -1.79
CA GLY A 64 -12.04 2.63 -1.10
C GLY A 64 -11.56 1.21 -0.79
N ALA A 65 -12.50 0.36 -0.36
CA ALA A 65 -12.22 -1.02 0.00
C ALA A 65 -12.02 -1.91 -1.24
N MET A 66 -11.15 -2.92 -1.10
CA MET A 66 -11.03 -4.00 -2.08
C MET A 66 -12.36 -4.75 -2.26
N ASN A 67 -12.60 -5.21 -3.49
CA ASN A 67 -13.68 -6.14 -3.78
C ASN A 67 -13.17 -7.21 -4.77
N LYS A 68 -14.01 -8.20 -5.06
CA LYS A 68 -13.66 -9.30 -5.96
C LYS A 68 -13.18 -8.84 -7.33
N VAL A 69 -13.90 -7.92 -7.99
CA VAL A 69 -13.58 -7.44 -9.34
C VAL A 69 -12.22 -6.73 -9.36
N LEU A 70 -11.96 -5.90 -8.36
CA LEU A 70 -10.68 -5.22 -8.20
C LEU A 70 -9.56 -6.23 -7.94
N PHE A 71 -9.79 -7.24 -7.11
CA PHE A 71 -8.80 -8.28 -6.85
C PHE A 71 -8.49 -9.13 -8.09
N GLU A 72 -9.50 -9.53 -8.85
CA GLU A 72 -9.30 -10.24 -10.13
C GLU A 72 -8.50 -9.37 -11.10
N THR A 73 -8.85 -8.08 -11.22
CA THR A 73 -8.09 -7.11 -12.03
C THR A 73 -6.63 -7.02 -11.57
N TYR A 74 -6.39 -6.97 -10.25
CA TYR A 74 -5.04 -6.94 -9.68
C TYR A 74 -4.23 -8.17 -10.07
N VAL A 75 -4.84 -9.36 -10.00
CA VAL A 75 -4.20 -10.62 -10.35
C VAL A 75 -3.79 -10.63 -11.83
N GLU A 76 -4.71 -10.24 -12.72
CA GLU A 76 -4.47 -10.25 -14.17
C GLU A 76 -3.46 -9.18 -14.61
N THR A 77 -3.61 -7.96 -14.10
CA THR A 77 -2.89 -6.81 -14.65
C THR A 77 -1.57 -6.52 -13.96
N GLN A 78 -1.46 -6.83 -12.66
CA GLN A 78 -0.29 -6.47 -11.86
C GLN A 78 0.49 -7.71 -11.43
N LEU A 79 -0.16 -8.65 -10.76
CA LEU A 79 0.52 -9.82 -10.20
C LEU A 79 1.00 -10.77 -11.30
N GLY A 80 0.16 -11.11 -12.27
CA GLY A 80 0.50 -12.01 -13.38
C GLY A 80 1.70 -11.51 -14.16
N VAL A 81 1.64 -10.24 -14.61
CA VAL A 81 2.74 -9.56 -15.31
C VAL A 81 4.02 -9.58 -14.49
N ALA A 82 3.95 -9.21 -13.20
CA ALA A 82 5.13 -9.14 -12.34
C ALA A 82 5.80 -10.50 -12.10
N LEU A 83 5.03 -11.60 -12.11
CA LEU A 83 5.55 -12.95 -11.93
C LEU A 83 6.10 -13.55 -13.24
N GLU A 84 5.53 -13.18 -14.40
CA GLU A 84 6.02 -13.59 -15.71
C GLU A 84 7.36 -12.93 -16.04
N THR A 85 7.48 -11.61 -15.86
CA THR A 85 8.75 -10.87 -16.06
C THR A 85 9.88 -11.45 -15.22
N TRP A 86 9.56 -12.02 -14.06
CA TRP A 86 10.54 -12.62 -13.16
C TRP A 86 11.03 -14.01 -13.55
N ARG A 87 10.30 -14.73 -14.40
CA ARG A 87 10.74 -16.05 -14.88
C ARG A 87 11.76 -15.94 -16.02
N GLU A 88 11.95 -14.75 -16.58
CA GLU A 88 12.83 -14.49 -17.71
C GLU A 88 14.19 -13.92 -17.30
N ILE A 89 14.43 -13.70 -16.01
CA ILE A 89 15.68 -13.19 -15.41
C ILE A 89 16.28 -14.28 -14.52
#